data_AF-A0A2P5EZS2-F1
#
_entry.id   AF-A0A2P5EZS2-F1
#
_cell.length_a   1.000
_cell.length_b   1.000
_cell.length_c   1.000
_cell.angle_alpha   90.00
_cell.angle_beta   90.00
_cell.angle_gamma   90.00
#
_symmetry.space_group_name_H-M   'P 1'
#
loop_
_entity.id
_entity.type
_entity.pdbx_description
1 polymer ?
#
loop_
_entity_poly.entity_id
_entity_poly.type
_entity_poly.pdbx_seq_one_letter_code
_entity_poly.pdbx_strand_id
1 'polypeptide(L)'
;AFSVYGKVKPEEAVQATLSSLPDEVVDTVGVTALPSEDSVAERRRKLEFLEMQEVLIKVEEEKEEEEQAKLKESVSTQTDVALGEMTIPTAREAQEQAKAKTTDKQAQLCELSRALAVLASASSVKLEREEFLRLVRKEVELYNDMVEKEAAEGEEEAKKAYKTARKDSNLAAEMALGDKASSALIDRVDAMLQKLEKEIDDVDAKIGDRWRLLDRDYDRKVTPEEVASAAMYLKDTLGKEGIQELISNLSKDREGKILVEDIIRLGSSTEDADTVEGRKS
;
A
#
# COMPACT_ATOMS: atom_id res chain seq x y z
N ALA A 1 -10.40 32.41 56.47
CA ALA A 1 -11.29 32.19 57.63
C ALA A 1 -10.57 32.65 58.89
N PHE A 2 -10.95 33.79 59.45
CA PHE A 2 -10.37 34.30 60.71
C PHE A 2 -11.31 33.93 61.86
N SER A 3 -10.82 33.11 62.80
CA SER A 3 -11.54 32.80 64.04
C SER A 3 -11.03 33.72 65.15
N VAL A 4 -11.89 34.60 65.66
CA VAL A 4 -11.61 35.39 66.87
C VAL A 4 -12.35 34.74 68.03
N TYR A 5 -11.61 34.04 68.90
CA TYR A 5 -12.14 33.44 70.12
C TYR A 5 -11.75 34.31 71.31
N GLY A 6 -12.69 35.12 71.81
CA GLY A 6 -12.51 35.97 72.99
C GLY A 6 -13.60 37.05 73.06
N LYS A 7 -14.07 37.41 74.26
CA LYS A 7 -15.05 38.50 74.46
C LYS A 7 -14.40 39.85 74.16
N VAL A 8 -14.25 40.19 72.88
CA VAL A 8 -13.78 41.51 72.43
C VAL A 8 -14.91 42.50 72.64
N LYS A 9 -14.61 43.69 73.18
CA LYS A 9 -15.59 44.77 73.26
C LYS A 9 -16.01 45.13 71.83
N PRO A 10 -17.30 45.44 71.57
CA PRO A 10 -17.76 45.74 70.22
C PRO A 10 -17.00 46.91 69.59
N GLU A 11 -16.56 47.86 70.40
CA GLU A 11 -15.72 49.00 70.00
C GLU A 11 -14.36 48.56 69.42
N GLU A 12 -13.72 47.57 70.04
CA GLU A 12 -12.41 47.07 69.65
C GLU A 12 -12.50 46.18 68.40
N ALA A 13 -13.60 45.43 68.25
CA ALA A 13 -13.90 44.70 67.03
C ALA A 13 -14.12 45.64 65.84
N VAL A 14 -14.89 46.73 66.04
CA VAL A 14 -15.10 47.75 65.00
C VAL A 14 -13.79 48.44 64.65
N GLN A 15 -12.97 48.81 65.65
CA GLN A 15 -11.66 49.42 65.43
C GLN A 15 -10.72 48.50 64.63
N ALA A 16 -10.65 47.22 64.98
CA ALA A 16 -9.83 46.25 64.26
C ALA A 16 -10.31 46.02 62.81
N THR A 17 -11.63 46.04 62.58
CA THR A 17 -12.16 45.95 61.22
C THR A 17 -11.88 47.20 60.40
N LEU A 18 -11.96 48.40 60.99
CA LEU A 18 -11.65 49.65 60.31
C LEU A 18 -10.15 49.81 60.06
N SER A 19 -9.29 49.33 60.95
CA SER A 19 -7.83 49.36 60.76
C SER A 19 -7.30 48.29 59.81
N SER A 20 -8.11 47.26 59.50
CA SER A 20 -7.73 46.22 58.53
C SER A 20 -8.03 46.62 57.09
N LEU A 21 -8.77 47.71 56.88
CA LEU A 21 -9.00 48.29 55.56
C LEU A 21 -7.78 49.15 55.20
N PRO A 22 -7.32 49.13 53.93
CA PRO A 22 -6.25 50.01 53.50
C PRO A 22 -6.66 51.48 53.68
N ASP A 23 -5.72 52.33 54.13
CA ASP A 23 -5.95 53.76 54.37
C ASP A 23 -6.59 54.46 53.16
N GLU A 24 -6.19 54.06 51.95
CA GLU A 24 -6.77 54.54 50.68
C GLU A 24 -8.29 54.30 50.57
N VAL A 25 -8.81 53.19 51.12
CA VAL A 25 -10.25 52.89 51.11
C VAL A 25 -10.99 53.64 52.23
N VAL A 26 -10.33 53.95 53.33
CA VAL A 26 -10.91 54.71 54.45
C VAL A 26 -11.02 56.19 54.11
N ASP A 27 -9.99 56.76 53.49
CA ASP A 27 -9.94 58.17 53.08
C ASP A 27 -10.97 58.51 51.99
N THR A 28 -11.21 57.58 51.06
CA THR A 28 -12.14 57.77 49.93
C THR A 28 -13.61 57.80 50.35
N VAL A 29 -13.99 57.01 51.36
CA VAL A 29 -15.33 57.06 51.96
C VAL A 29 -15.53 58.35 52.74
N GLY A 30 -14.50 58.86 53.41
CA GLY A 30 -14.56 60.14 54.13
C GLY A 30 -14.75 61.36 53.21
N VAL A 31 -14.16 61.34 52.00
CA VAL A 31 -14.24 62.45 51.03
C VAL A 31 -15.55 62.44 50.24
N THR A 32 -16.14 61.27 49.98
CA THR A 32 -17.34 61.13 49.15
C THR A 32 -18.66 61.12 49.94
N ALA A 33 -18.64 60.86 51.25
CA ALA A 33 -19.83 60.69 52.08
C ALA A 33 -20.25 61.91 52.92
N LEU A 34 -19.49 63.02 52.90
CA LEU A 34 -19.89 64.24 53.61
C LEU A 34 -20.94 65.03 52.79
N PRO A 35 -22.19 65.17 53.28
CA PRO A 35 -23.21 65.95 52.60
C PRO A 35 -22.84 67.44 52.64
N SER A 36 -22.73 68.05 51.47
CA SER A 36 -22.49 69.48 51.27
C SER A 36 -23.76 70.11 50.69
N GLU A 37 -24.13 71.32 51.11
CA GLU A 37 -25.37 71.97 50.69
C GLU A 37 -25.43 72.28 49.17
N ASP A 38 -24.28 72.29 48.48
CA ASP A 38 -24.17 72.56 47.04
C ASP A 38 -24.00 71.29 46.19
N SER A 39 -25.11 70.80 45.64
CA SER A 39 -25.19 69.57 44.82
C SER A 39 -24.27 69.55 43.59
N VAL A 40 -23.88 70.72 43.06
CA VAL A 40 -22.98 70.80 41.90
C VAL A 40 -21.53 70.53 42.32
N ALA A 41 -21.12 71.01 43.50
CA ALA A 41 -19.78 70.78 44.03
C ALA A 41 -19.55 69.30 44.36
N GLU A 42 -20.55 68.60 44.90
CA GLU A 42 -20.49 67.15 45.15
C GLU A 42 -20.31 66.34 43.87
N ARG A 43 -21.08 66.67 42.82
CA ARG A 43 -20.94 65.99 41.51
C ARG A 43 -19.57 66.22 40.89
N ARG A 44 -19.00 67.42 41.04
CA ARG A 44 -17.64 67.73 40.55
C ARG A 44 -16.58 66.89 41.28
N ARG A 45 -16.63 66.82 42.61
CA ARG A 45 -15.72 65.97 43.40
C ARG A 45 -15.85 64.49 43.05
N LYS A 46 -17.09 64.01 42.83
CA LYS A 46 -17.34 62.63 42.40
C LYS A 46 -16.78 62.34 41.00
N LEU A 47 -16.89 63.30 40.08
CA LEU A 47 -16.34 63.16 38.73
C LEU A 47 -14.81 63.10 38.76
N GLU A 48 -14.16 63.96 39.55
CA GLU A 48 -12.71 63.98 39.75
C GLU A 48 -12.20 62.68 40.40
N PHE A 49 -12.97 62.12 41.35
CA PHE A 49 -12.64 60.83 41.94
C PHE A 49 -12.72 59.66 40.94
N LEU A 50 -13.74 59.65 40.09
CA LEU A 50 -13.86 58.64 39.02
C LEU A 50 -12.74 58.79 37.99
N GLU A 51 -12.38 60.01 37.63
CA GLU A 51 -11.25 60.30 36.73
C GLU A 51 -9.93 59.78 37.32
N MET A 52 -9.69 59.99 38.61
CA MET A 52 -8.51 59.46 39.31
C MET A 52 -8.49 57.92 39.30
N GLN A 53 -9.64 57.26 39.52
CA GLN A 53 -9.74 55.79 39.48
C GLN A 53 -9.50 55.23 38.08
N GLU A 54 -10.03 55.86 37.03
CA GLU A 54 -9.83 55.44 35.64
C GLU A 54 -8.34 55.48 35.27
N VAL A 55 -7.60 56.51 35.72
CA VAL A 55 -6.15 56.61 35.53
C VAL A 55 -5.42 55.46 36.25
N LEU A 56 -5.82 55.13 37.47
CA LEU A 56 -5.18 54.07 38.26
C LEU A 56 -5.39 52.68 37.63
N ILE A 57 -6.61 52.39 37.19
CA ILE A 57 -6.95 51.14 36.48
C ILE A 57 -6.11 51.00 35.22
N LYS A 58 -6.04 52.06 34.41
CA LYS A 58 -5.29 52.03 33.15
C LYS A 58 -3.79 51.78 33.37
N VAL A 59 -3.21 52.36 34.41
CA VAL A 59 -1.80 52.14 34.78
C VAL A 59 -1.54 50.70 35.24
N GLU A 60 -2.51 50.06 35.90
CA GLU A 60 -2.40 48.66 36.33
C GLU A 60 -2.56 47.68 35.15
N GLU A 61 -3.52 47.93 34.25
CA GLU A 61 -3.71 47.16 33.01
C GLU A 61 -2.47 47.19 32.12
N GLU A 62 -1.85 48.37 31.92
CA GLU A 62 -0.61 48.49 31.14
C GLU A 62 0.55 47.68 31.77
N LYS A 63 0.64 47.64 33.10
CA LYS A 63 1.64 46.81 33.80
C LYS A 63 1.35 45.31 33.66
N GLU A 64 0.10 44.88 33.76
CA GLU A 64 -0.28 43.47 33.55
C GLU A 64 0.01 43.02 32.12
N GLU A 65 -0.25 43.86 31.11
CA GLU A 65 0.10 43.57 29.72
C GLU A 65 1.61 43.45 29.53
N GLU A 66 2.41 44.33 30.14
CA GLU A 66 3.88 44.29 30.09
C GLU A 66 4.43 43.01 30.75
N GLU A 67 3.90 42.62 31.91
CA GLU A 67 4.29 41.38 32.59
C GLU A 67 3.87 40.13 31.80
N GLN A 68 2.67 40.12 31.19
CA GLN A 68 2.25 39.04 30.30
C GLN A 68 3.12 38.93 29.04
N ALA A 69 3.58 40.06 28.50
CA ALA A 69 4.50 40.06 27.36
C ALA A 69 5.87 39.47 27.76
N LYS A 70 6.43 39.86 28.91
CA LYS A 70 7.68 39.30 29.46
C LYS A 70 7.57 37.80 29.77
N LEU A 71 6.42 37.33 30.25
CA LEU A 71 6.16 35.90 30.47
C LEU A 71 6.11 35.11 29.15
N LYS A 72 5.46 35.64 28.10
CA LYS A 72 5.43 34.98 26.79
C LYS A 72 6.81 34.95 26.12
N GLU A 73 7.60 35.99 26.27
CA GLU A 73 8.96 36.07 25.74
C GLU A 73 9.93 35.12 26.48
N SER A 74 9.80 35.00 27.81
CA SER A 74 10.61 34.06 28.60
C SER A 74 10.22 32.58 28.36
N VAL A 75 8.94 32.29 28.09
CA VAL A 75 8.49 30.94 27.68
C VAL A 75 8.98 30.56 26.28
N SER A 76 9.09 31.53 25.37
CA SER A 76 9.63 31.33 24.02
C SER A 76 11.13 31.06 23.96
N THR A 77 11.90 31.52 24.95
CA THR A 77 13.37 31.43 24.95
C THR A 77 13.89 30.15 25.63
N GLN A 78 13.03 29.43 26.36
CA GLN A 78 13.30 28.10 26.89
C GLN A 78 12.58 27.00 26.07
N THR A 79 12.76 26.99 24.75
CA THR A 79 12.62 25.71 24.04
C THR A 79 13.85 24.87 24.40
N ASP A 80 13.66 23.84 25.22
CA ASP A 80 14.72 22.90 25.58
C ASP A 80 15.32 22.31 24.28
N VAL A 81 16.55 22.71 23.97
CA VAL A 81 17.28 22.32 22.74
C VAL A 81 17.39 20.79 22.66
N ALA A 82 17.45 20.11 23.82
CA ALA A 82 17.48 18.65 23.90
C ALA A 82 16.18 18.01 23.37
N LEU A 83 15.01 18.61 23.63
CA LEU A 83 13.74 18.11 23.11
C LEU A 83 13.63 18.34 21.59
N GLY A 84 14.13 19.47 21.09
CA GLY A 84 14.19 19.75 19.64
C GLY A 84 15.09 18.75 18.89
N GLU A 85 16.28 18.48 19.43
CA GLU A 85 17.24 17.53 18.84
C GLU A 85 16.77 16.07 18.92
N MET A 86 15.94 15.67 19.88
CA MET A 86 15.33 14.33 19.93
C MET A 86 14.11 14.16 19.03
N THR A 87 13.37 15.24 18.76
CA THR A 87 12.13 15.17 17.97
C THR A 87 12.41 14.95 16.48
N ILE A 88 13.50 15.53 15.95
CA ILE A 88 13.92 15.37 14.55
C ILE A 88 14.30 13.92 14.18
N PRO A 89 15.18 13.21 14.92
CA PRO A 89 15.48 11.81 14.65
C PRO A 89 14.27 10.92 14.91
N THR A 90 13.44 11.20 15.92
CA THR A 90 12.20 10.44 16.14
C THR A 90 11.21 10.59 14.97
N ALA A 91 11.06 11.80 14.43
CA ALA A 91 10.23 12.06 13.25
C ALA A 91 10.80 11.43 11.97
N ARG A 92 12.13 11.47 11.80
CA ARG A 92 12.83 10.84 10.68
C ARG A 92 12.75 9.31 10.74
N GLU A 93 12.95 8.73 11.92
CA GLU A 93 12.83 7.29 12.16
C GLU A 93 11.38 6.82 11.99
N ALA A 94 10.39 7.60 12.45
CA ALA A 94 8.98 7.34 12.16
C ALA A 94 8.67 7.40 10.65
N GLN A 95 9.28 8.33 9.91
CA GLN A 95 9.15 8.43 8.46
C GLN A 95 9.85 7.27 7.73
N GLU A 96 11.04 6.85 8.18
CA GLU A 96 11.79 5.72 7.62
C GLU A 96 11.06 4.39 7.90
N GLN A 97 10.52 4.20 9.11
CA GLN A 97 9.65 3.06 9.43
C GLN A 97 8.36 3.06 8.62
N ALA A 98 7.76 4.22 8.36
CA ALA A 98 6.58 4.32 7.49
C ALA A 98 6.93 3.92 6.06
N LYS A 99 8.07 4.40 5.53
CA LYS A 99 8.58 4.03 4.20
C LYS A 99 8.89 2.54 4.09
N ALA A 100 9.57 1.96 5.08
CA ALA A 100 9.86 0.53 5.14
C ALA A 100 8.57 -0.31 5.15
N LYS A 101 7.58 0.08 5.98
CA LYS A 101 6.27 -0.58 6.01
C LYS A 101 5.51 -0.46 4.68
N THR A 102 5.69 0.64 3.93
CA THR A 102 5.08 0.76 2.60
C THR A 102 5.81 -0.07 1.54
N THR A 103 7.13 -0.16 1.59
CA THR A 103 7.90 -0.99 0.64
C THR A 103 7.66 -2.47 0.88
N ASP A 104 7.54 -2.90 2.14
CA ASP A 104 7.23 -4.29 2.49
C ASP A 104 5.84 -4.68 1.98
N LYS A 105 4.84 -3.80 2.13
CA LYS A 105 3.50 -4.01 1.57
C LYS A 105 3.53 -4.07 0.05
N GLN A 106 4.29 -3.19 -0.60
CA GLN A 106 4.46 -3.18 -2.05
C GLN A 106 5.07 -4.50 -2.55
N ALA A 107 6.08 -5.03 -1.85
CA ALA A 107 6.70 -6.31 -2.17
C ALA A 107 5.70 -7.47 -2.08
N GLN A 108 4.90 -7.50 -1.02
CA GLN A 108 3.84 -8.51 -0.84
C GLN A 108 2.78 -8.40 -1.97
N LEU A 109 2.40 -7.19 -2.39
CA LEU A 109 1.48 -7.00 -3.52
C LEU A 109 2.06 -7.52 -4.84
N CYS A 110 3.38 -7.38 -5.04
CA CYS A 110 4.07 -7.91 -6.21
C CYS A 110 4.17 -9.44 -6.18
N GLU A 111 4.38 -10.05 -5.01
CA GLU A 111 4.35 -11.52 -4.87
C GLU A 111 2.95 -12.06 -5.18
N LEU A 112 1.91 -11.41 -4.64
CA LEU A 112 0.52 -11.76 -4.90
C LEU A 112 0.17 -11.60 -6.40
N SER A 113 0.60 -10.51 -7.05
CA SER A 113 0.36 -10.30 -8.49
C SER A 113 1.07 -11.32 -9.36
N ARG A 114 2.30 -11.74 -8.99
CA ARG A 114 3.01 -12.85 -9.67
C ARG A 114 2.27 -14.17 -9.53
N ALA A 115 1.81 -14.50 -8.32
CA ALA A 115 1.05 -15.72 -8.09
C ALA A 115 -0.29 -15.71 -8.85
N LEU A 116 -0.99 -14.57 -8.88
CA LEU A 116 -2.18 -14.35 -9.71
C LEU A 116 -1.88 -14.45 -11.20
N ALA A 117 -0.73 -13.95 -11.68
CA ALA A 117 -0.31 -14.07 -13.08
C ALA A 117 -0.04 -15.54 -13.48
N VAL A 118 0.51 -16.35 -12.57
CA VAL A 118 0.67 -17.80 -12.76
C VAL A 118 -0.70 -18.49 -12.83
N LEU A 119 -1.65 -18.12 -11.97
CA LEU A 119 -3.02 -18.63 -12.02
C LEU A 119 -3.78 -18.20 -13.28
N ALA A 120 -3.51 -16.99 -13.79
CA ALA A 120 -4.14 -16.47 -15.01
C ALA A 120 -3.52 -17.02 -16.29
N SER A 121 -2.26 -17.49 -16.22
CA SER A 121 -1.59 -18.19 -17.31
C SER A 121 -2.26 -19.54 -17.50
N ALA A 122 -3.26 -19.53 -18.38
CA ALA A 122 -4.37 -20.47 -18.48
C ALA A 122 -4.04 -21.93 -18.89
N SER A 123 -2.85 -22.46 -18.61
CA SER A 123 -2.54 -23.90 -18.57
C SER A 123 -1.07 -24.09 -18.23
N SER A 124 -0.78 -24.98 -17.29
CA SER A 124 0.59 -25.42 -17.00
C SER A 124 1.28 -26.09 -18.19
N VAL A 125 0.53 -26.50 -19.23
CA VAL A 125 1.00 -27.32 -20.35
C VAL A 125 0.98 -26.55 -21.69
N LYS A 126 0.37 -25.35 -21.76
CA LYS A 126 0.28 -24.58 -23.02
C LYS A 126 1.64 -24.21 -23.59
N LEU A 127 2.56 -23.76 -22.74
CA LEU A 127 3.93 -23.42 -23.14
C LEU A 127 4.67 -24.66 -23.67
N GLU A 128 4.50 -25.79 -22.99
CA GLU A 128 5.08 -27.09 -23.36
C GLU A 128 4.50 -27.60 -24.68
N ARG A 129 3.19 -27.42 -24.90
CA ARG A 129 2.49 -27.73 -26.15
C ARG A 129 2.97 -26.85 -27.30
N GLU A 130 3.18 -25.57 -27.07
CA GLU A 130 3.68 -24.64 -28.09
C GLU A 130 5.12 -24.94 -28.49
N GLU A 131 5.99 -25.19 -27.52
CA GLU A 131 7.38 -25.66 -27.74
C GLU A 131 7.42 -26.99 -28.49
N PHE A 132 6.58 -27.96 -28.10
CA PHE A 132 6.47 -29.24 -28.79
C PHE A 132 6.00 -29.05 -30.24
N LEU A 133 4.96 -28.26 -30.48
CA LEU A 133 4.46 -27.98 -31.82
C LEU A 133 5.48 -27.23 -32.68
N ARG A 134 6.28 -26.32 -32.09
CA ARG A 134 7.39 -25.64 -32.78
C ARG A 134 8.46 -26.65 -33.20
N LEU A 135 8.79 -27.60 -32.33
CA LEU A 135 9.78 -28.64 -32.61
C LEU A 135 9.27 -29.61 -33.68
N VAL A 136 7.99 -30.02 -33.61
CA VAL A 136 7.34 -30.86 -34.63
C VAL A 136 7.30 -30.14 -35.98
N ARG A 137 6.92 -28.86 -36.02
CA ARG A 137 6.95 -28.08 -37.28
C ARG A 137 8.36 -28.01 -37.86
N LYS A 138 9.37 -27.75 -37.03
CA LYS A 138 10.77 -27.72 -37.48
C LYS A 138 11.24 -29.08 -38.01
N GLU A 139 10.84 -30.18 -37.40
CA GLU A 139 11.15 -31.54 -37.88
C GLU A 139 10.43 -31.86 -39.19
N VAL A 140 9.17 -31.45 -39.33
CA VAL A 140 8.38 -31.60 -40.56
C VAL A 140 8.98 -30.76 -41.70
N GLU A 141 9.41 -29.54 -41.42
CA GLU A 141 10.13 -28.69 -42.36
C GLU A 141 11.44 -29.35 -42.80
N LEU A 142 12.25 -29.87 -41.86
CA LEU A 142 13.47 -30.61 -42.19
C LEU A 142 13.21 -31.86 -43.03
N TYR A 143 12.12 -32.59 -42.75
CA TYR A 143 11.72 -33.74 -43.54
C TYR A 143 11.30 -33.33 -44.96
N ASN A 144 10.47 -32.30 -45.11
CA ASN A 144 10.06 -31.79 -46.41
C ASN A 144 11.27 -31.26 -47.21
N ASP A 145 12.17 -30.51 -46.57
CA ASP A 145 13.41 -30.02 -47.18
C ASP A 145 14.30 -31.16 -47.69
N MET A 146 14.38 -32.26 -46.93
CA MET A 146 15.14 -33.45 -47.31
C MET A 146 14.47 -34.20 -48.46
N VAL A 147 13.14 -34.36 -48.43
CA VAL A 147 12.37 -35.02 -49.51
C VAL A 147 12.41 -34.19 -50.80
N GLU A 148 12.35 -32.86 -50.71
CA GLU A 148 12.48 -31.96 -51.86
C GLU A 148 13.91 -31.95 -52.44
N LYS A 149 14.94 -32.07 -51.60
CA LYS A 149 16.35 -32.20 -52.03
C LYS A 149 16.71 -33.62 -52.53
N GLU A 150 16.07 -34.67 -52.01
CA GLU A 150 16.26 -36.08 -52.40
C GLU A 150 15.65 -36.45 -53.76
N ALA A 151 14.74 -35.63 -54.30
CA ALA A 151 14.24 -35.82 -55.67
C ALA A 151 15.34 -35.63 -56.74
N ALA A 152 16.52 -35.09 -56.37
CA ALA A 152 17.59 -34.79 -57.31
C ALA A 152 18.75 -35.81 -57.34
N GLU A 153 19.09 -36.53 -56.26
CA GLU A 153 20.22 -37.49 -56.28
C GLU A 153 20.27 -38.38 -55.01
N GLY A 154 20.32 -39.71 -55.16
CA GLY A 154 20.84 -40.62 -54.10
C GLY A 154 19.87 -41.12 -53.02
N GLU A 155 18.60 -41.36 -53.37
CA GLU A 155 17.46 -41.64 -52.47
C GLU A 155 17.63 -42.76 -51.41
N GLU A 156 18.41 -43.81 -51.68
CA GLU A 156 18.44 -44.99 -50.81
C GLU A 156 19.53 -44.93 -49.72
N GLU A 157 20.65 -44.25 -49.96
CA GLU A 157 21.77 -44.23 -49.02
C GLU A 157 21.61 -43.19 -47.91
N ALA A 158 21.03 -42.03 -48.23
CA ALA A 158 20.73 -40.97 -47.25
C ALA A 158 19.61 -41.41 -46.28
N LYS A 159 18.50 -41.96 -46.80
CA LYS A 159 17.42 -42.57 -45.98
C LYS A 159 17.96 -43.70 -45.09
N LYS A 160 18.89 -44.51 -45.58
CA LYS A 160 19.48 -45.62 -44.82
C LYS A 160 20.45 -45.13 -43.74
N ALA A 161 21.23 -44.09 -44.00
CA ALA A 161 22.09 -43.45 -43.00
C ALA A 161 21.28 -42.79 -41.86
N TYR A 162 20.21 -42.06 -42.21
CA TYR A 162 19.30 -41.46 -41.24
C TYR A 162 18.57 -42.49 -40.38
N LYS A 163 18.06 -43.56 -41.00
CA LYS A 163 17.44 -44.71 -40.28
C LYS A 163 18.45 -45.45 -39.39
N THR A 164 19.73 -45.50 -39.79
CA THR A 164 20.79 -46.18 -39.01
C THR A 164 21.20 -45.33 -37.80
N ALA A 165 21.28 -44.01 -37.93
CA ALA A 165 21.55 -43.11 -36.81
C ALA A 165 20.43 -43.11 -35.75
N ARG A 166 19.20 -43.51 -36.12
CA ARG A 166 18.04 -43.61 -35.21
C ARG A 166 17.86 -45.01 -34.60
N LYS A 167 18.65 -46.00 -35.05
CA LYS A 167 18.55 -47.43 -34.72
C LYS A 167 19.09 -47.79 -33.33
N ASP A 168 19.58 -46.81 -32.56
CA ASP A 168 19.85 -46.98 -31.11
C ASP A 168 18.56 -46.95 -30.27
N SER A 169 17.43 -46.56 -30.88
CA SER A 169 16.09 -46.84 -30.32
C SER A 169 15.54 -48.13 -30.92
N ASN A 170 15.12 -49.03 -30.04
CA ASN A 170 14.93 -50.47 -30.23
C ASN A 170 13.84 -50.84 -31.26
N LEU A 171 14.11 -50.70 -32.57
CA LEU A 171 13.15 -50.92 -33.67
C LEU A 171 13.72 -51.77 -34.82
N ALA A 172 14.65 -52.68 -34.51
CA ALA A 172 15.31 -53.51 -35.50
C ALA A 172 14.50 -54.75 -35.96
N ALA A 173 13.31 -55.01 -35.41
CA ALA A 173 12.59 -56.27 -35.59
C ALA A 173 11.47 -56.26 -36.67
N GLU A 174 11.11 -55.12 -37.28
CA GLU A 174 9.91 -55.03 -38.16
C GLU A 174 10.19 -54.72 -39.64
N MET A 175 11.36 -55.09 -40.17
CA MET A 175 11.74 -54.72 -41.55
C MET A 175 11.30 -55.69 -42.67
N ALA A 176 10.37 -56.63 -42.45
CA ALA A 176 10.06 -57.67 -43.45
C ALA A 176 8.61 -57.73 -43.97
N LEU A 177 7.77 -56.70 -43.75
CA LEU A 177 6.40 -56.64 -44.30
C LEU A 177 6.07 -55.23 -44.81
N GLY A 178 6.71 -54.84 -45.93
CA GLY A 178 6.56 -53.53 -46.58
C GLY A 178 5.10 -53.17 -46.91
N ASP A 179 4.83 -51.87 -46.77
CA ASP A 179 3.56 -51.13 -46.97
C ASP A 179 2.43 -51.42 -45.99
N LYS A 180 2.08 -52.69 -45.71
CA LYS A 180 1.00 -53.00 -44.75
C LYS A 180 1.43 -52.83 -43.29
N ALA A 181 2.64 -53.27 -42.92
CA ALA A 181 3.14 -53.07 -41.57
C ALA A 181 3.45 -51.58 -41.29
N SER A 182 3.90 -50.82 -42.30
CA SER A 182 4.07 -49.38 -42.20
C SER A 182 2.74 -48.66 -41.97
N SER A 183 1.67 -49.01 -42.70
CA SER A 183 0.34 -48.43 -42.44
C SER A 183 -0.20 -48.81 -41.07
N ALA A 184 -0.05 -50.07 -40.65
CA ALA A 184 -0.50 -50.53 -39.34
C ALA A 184 0.29 -49.87 -38.19
N LEU A 185 1.57 -49.57 -38.41
CA LEU A 185 2.40 -48.84 -37.46
C LEU A 185 2.01 -47.36 -37.41
N ILE A 186 1.73 -46.72 -38.55
CA ILE A 186 1.23 -45.34 -38.62
C ILE A 186 -0.12 -45.24 -37.90
N ASP A 187 -1.07 -46.12 -38.21
CA ASP A 187 -2.38 -46.16 -37.54
C ASP A 187 -2.23 -46.37 -36.02
N ARG A 188 -1.24 -47.18 -35.60
CA ARG A 188 -0.93 -47.40 -34.19
C ARG A 188 -0.31 -46.17 -33.54
N VAL A 189 0.56 -45.44 -34.23
CA VAL A 189 1.15 -44.18 -33.76
C VAL A 189 0.08 -43.09 -33.67
N ASP A 190 -0.79 -42.96 -34.67
CA ASP A 190 -1.92 -42.03 -34.67
C ASP A 190 -2.90 -42.36 -33.54
N ALA A 191 -3.20 -43.64 -33.31
CA ALA A 191 -4.01 -44.07 -32.17
C ALA A 191 -3.34 -43.76 -30.82
N MET A 192 -2.01 -43.90 -30.71
CA MET A 192 -1.27 -43.52 -29.51
C MET A 192 -1.27 -42.01 -29.29
N LEU A 193 -1.10 -41.20 -30.36
CA LEU A 193 -1.14 -39.74 -30.29
C LEU A 193 -2.54 -39.24 -29.92
N GLN A 194 -3.60 -39.76 -30.52
CA GLN A 194 -4.98 -39.43 -30.16
C GLN A 194 -5.31 -39.80 -28.71
N LYS A 195 -4.77 -40.93 -28.23
CA LYS A 195 -4.94 -41.35 -26.84
C LYS A 195 -4.21 -40.41 -25.88
N LEU A 196 -2.98 -40.01 -26.21
CA LEU A 196 -2.21 -39.05 -25.42
C LEU A 196 -2.85 -37.65 -25.44
N GLU A 197 -3.35 -37.19 -26.59
CA GLU A 197 -4.09 -35.93 -26.69
C GLU A 197 -5.33 -35.95 -25.80
N LYS A 198 -6.10 -37.05 -25.86
CA LYS A 198 -7.27 -37.23 -24.98
C LYS A 198 -6.90 -37.31 -23.50
N GLU A 199 -5.83 -38.02 -23.14
CA GLU A 199 -5.38 -38.10 -21.76
C GLU A 199 -4.89 -36.74 -21.24
N ILE A 200 -4.22 -35.94 -22.08
CA ILE A 200 -3.80 -34.58 -21.76
C ILE A 200 -5.02 -33.66 -21.61
N ASP A 201 -5.98 -33.72 -22.53
CA ASP A 201 -7.21 -32.93 -22.45
C ASP A 201 -8.05 -33.31 -21.21
N ASP A 202 -8.13 -34.60 -20.85
CA ASP A 202 -8.81 -35.05 -19.63
C ASP A 202 -8.09 -34.56 -18.36
N VAL A 203 -6.76 -34.50 -18.39
CA VAL A 203 -5.95 -33.96 -17.29
C VAL A 203 -6.09 -32.45 -17.21
N ASP A 204 -6.06 -31.73 -18.33
CA ASP A 204 -6.26 -30.29 -18.42
C ASP A 204 -7.70 -29.91 -18.04
N ALA A 205 -8.71 -30.72 -18.34
CA ALA A 205 -10.06 -30.52 -17.82
C ALA A 205 -10.12 -30.68 -16.30
N LYS A 206 -9.56 -31.78 -15.76
CA LYS A 206 -9.59 -32.06 -14.32
C LYS A 206 -8.78 -31.07 -13.49
N ILE A 207 -7.59 -30.70 -13.98
CA ILE A 207 -6.67 -29.80 -13.28
C ILE A 207 -7.00 -28.36 -13.64
N GLY A 208 -7.17 -28.04 -14.92
CA GLY A 208 -7.49 -26.71 -15.40
C GLY A 208 -8.78 -26.16 -14.80
N ASP A 209 -9.86 -26.93 -14.67
CA ASP A 209 -11.09 -26.42 -14.02
C ASP A 209 -10.88 -26.08 -12.53
N ARG A 210 -9.98 -26.81 -11.84
CA ARG A 210 -9.63 -26.52 -10.44
C ARG A 210 -8.71 -25.32 -10.29
N TRP A 211 -7.89 -25.04 -11.29
CA TRP A 211 -6.95 -23.91 -11.31
C TRP A 211 -7.55 -22.67 -12.00
N ARG A 212 -8.70 -22.80 -12.69
CA ARG A 212 -9.46 -21.72 -13.33
C ARG A 212 -10.26 -20.93 -12.30
N LEU A 213 -9.54 -20.15 -11.50
CA LEU A 213 -10.11 -19.32 -10.45
C LEU A 213 -10.21 -17.84 -10.83
N LEU A 214 -9.42 -17.39 -11.82
CA LEU A 214 -9.41 -16.01 -12.33
C LEU A 214 -10.34 -15.81 -13.54
N ASP A 215 -10.05 -16.43 -14.68
CA ASP A 215 -10.83 -16.27 -15.92
C ASP A 215 -11.74 -17.49 -16.14
N ARG A 216 -12.93 -17.49 -15.51
CA ARG A 216 -13.86 -18.64 -15.55
C ARG A 216 -14.64 -18.73 -16.86
N ASP A 217 -14.94 -17.59 -17.48
CA ASP A 217 -15.76 -17.47 -18.69
C ASP A 217 -14.94 -17.32 -19.98
N TYR A 218 -13.61 -17.32 -19.90
CA TYR A 218 -12.67 -17.22 -21.02
C TYR A 218 -12.78 -15.92 -21.82
N ASP A 219 -13.28 -14.86 -21.19
CA ASP A 219 -13.42 -13.57 -21.86
C ASP A 219 -12.11 -12.75 -21.84
N ARG A 220 -11.04 -13.31 -21.23
CA ARG A 220 -9.73 -12.68 -20.97
C ARG A 220 -9.80 -11.45 -20.08
N LYS A 221 -10.95 -11.21 -19.47
CA LYS A 221 -11.17 -10.21 -18.46
C LYS A 221 -11.44 -10.93 -17.15
N VAL A 222 -11.17 -10.22 -16.07
CA VAL A 222 -11.28 -10.75 -14.73
C VAL A 222 -12.12 -9.78 -13.93
N THR A 223 -13.13 -10.29 -13.26
CA THR A 223 -13.89 -9.47 -12.33
C THR A 223 -13.09 -9.26 -11.04
N PRO A 224 -13.28 -8.13 -10.34
CA PRO A 224 -12.64 -7.90 -9.05
C PRO A 224 -12.94 -8.99 -8.00
N GLU A 225 -14.11 -9.62 -8.10
CA GLU A 225 -14.54 -10.72 -7.23
C GLU A 225 -13.76 -12.01 -7.49
N GLU A 226 -13.44 -12.30 -8.75
CA GLU A 226 -12.58 -13.43 -9.15
C GLU A 226 -11.14 -13.21 -8.69
N VAL A 227 -10.62 -11.99 -8.84
CA VAL A 227 -9.29 -11.63 -8.31
C VAL A 227 -9.24 -11.80 -6.79
N ALA A 228 -10.26 -11.36 -6.06
CA ALA A 228 -10.33 -11.52 -4.61
C ALA A 228 -10.42 -13.00 -4.19
N SER A 229 -11.23 -13.79 -4.91
CA SER A 229 -11.36 -15.23 -4.67
C SER A 229 -10.05 -15.98 -4.94
N ALA A 230 -9.34 -15.60 -5.99
CA ALA A 230 -8.03 -16.14 -6.34
C ALA A 230 -6.95 -15.77 -5.33
N ALA A 231 -6.93 -14.52 -4.88
CA ALA A 231 -6.03 -14.06 -3.82
C ALA A 231 -6.28 -14.79 -2.49
N MET A 232 -7.55 -15.03 -2.14
CA MET A 232 -7.91 -15.82 -0.95
C MET A 232 -7.44 -17.27 -1.05
N TYR A 233 -7.51 -17.88 -2.25
CA TYR A 233 -7.05 -19.25 -2.47
C TYR A 233 -5.54 -19.40 -2.35
N LEU A 234 -4.77 -18.38 -2.75
CA LEU A 234 -3.32 -18.31 -2.54
C LEU A 234 -2.94 -18.22 -1.04
N LYS A 235 -3.93 -18.10 -0.15
CA LYS A 235 -3.78 -18.06 1.32
C LYS A 235 -2.73 -17.03 1.76
N ASP A 236 -2.72 -15.91 1.03
CA ASP A 236 -1.69 -14.90 1.18
C ASP A 236 -1.90 -14.08 2.46
N THR A 237 -0.82 -13.46 2.95
CA THR A 237 -0.82 -12.70 4.22
C THR A 237 -1.46 -11.32 4.12
N LEU A 238 -1.73 -10.85 2.89
CA LEU A 238 -2.46 -9.60 2.69
C LEU A 238 -3.92 -9.75 3.12
N GLY A 239 -4.31 -8.93 4.10
CA GLY A 239 -5.70 -8.79 4.50
C GLY A 239 -6.59 -8.26 3.36
N LYS A 240 -7.89 -8.17 3.62
CA LYS A 240 -8.90 -7.69 2.66
C LYS A 240 -8.56 -6.30 2.09
N GLU A 241 -8.00 -5.41 2.92
CA GLU A 241 -7.50 -4.10 2.49
C GLU A 241 -6.39 -4.19 1.43
N GLY A 242 -5.46 -5.13 1.57
CA GLY A 242 -4.34 -5.29 0.63
C GLY A 242 -4.80 -5.81 -0.74
N ILE A 243 -5.77 -6.73 -0.74
CA ILE A 243 -6.40 -7.22 -1.97
C ILE A 243 -7.14 -6.08 -2.68
N GLN A 244 -7.80 -5.21 -1.91
CA GLN A 244 -8.52 -4.06 -2.47
C GLN A 244 -7.56 -3.00 -3.03
N GLU A 245 -6.41 -2.80 -2.38
CA GLU A 245 -5.32 -1.97 -2.89
C GLU A 245 -4.78 -2.52 -4.22
N LEU A 246 -4.54 -3.83 -4.31
CA LEU A 246 -4.14 -4.49 -5.58
C LEU A 246 -5.17 -4.24 -6.70
N ILE A 247 -6.45 -4.45 -6.41
CA ILE A 247 -7.57 -4.22 -7.34
C ILE A 247 -7.67 -2.75 -7.75
N SER A 248 -7.27 -1.81 -6.89
CA SER A 248 -7.24 -0.38 -7.20
C SER A 248 -6.06 0.02 -8.08
N ASN A 249 -4.93 -0.67 -7.95
CA ASN A 249 -3.74 -0.48 -8.78
C ASN A 249 -3.89 -1.09 -10.18
N LEU A 250 -4.82 -2.03 -10.34
CA LEU A 250 -5.14 -2.63 -11.64
C LEU A 250 -6.07 -1.71 -12.46
N SER A 251 -5.77 -1.59 -13.76
CA SER A 251 -6.58 -0.80 -14.68
C SER A 251 -7.92 -1.49 -14.94
N LYS A 252 -9.00 -0.70 -14.88
CA LYS A 252 -10.37 -1.18 -15.06
C LYS A 252 -10.93 -0.66 -16.37
N ASP A 253 -11.57 -1.55 -17.11
CA ASP A 253 -12.34 -1.20 -18.29
C ASP A 253 -13.57 -0.36 -17.91
N ARG A 254 -14.26 0.17 -18.93
CA ARG A 254 -15.54 0.91 -18.77
C ARG A 254 -16.62 0.11 -18.03
N GLU A 255 -16.47 -1.21 -17.99
CA GLU A 255 -17.34 -2.18 -17.33
C GLU A 255 -16.88 -2.56 -15.91
N GLY A 256 -15.73 -2.04 -15.45
CA GLY A 256 -15.15 -2.38 -14.14
C GLY A 256 -14.39 -3.71 -14.10
N LYS A 257 -14.21 -4.37 -15.26
CA LYS A 257 -13.40 -5.59 -15.40
C LYS A 257 -11.90 -5.26 -15.57
N ILE A 258 -11.04 -6.16 -15.14
CA ILE A 258 -9.57 -6.04 -15.18
C ILE A 258 -9.05 -6.95 -16.30
N LEU A 259 -8.10 -6.48 -17.10
CA LEU A 259 -7.47 -7.32 -18.13
C LEU A 259 -6.45 -8.27 -17.49
N VAL A 260 -6.45 -9.54 -17.93
CA VAL A 260 -5.48 -10.55 -17.46
C VAL A 260 -4.04 -10.08 -17.71
N GLU A 261 -3.79 -9.43 -18.84
CA GLU A 261 -2.48 -8.90 -19.22
C GLU A 261 -1.97 -7.82 -18.25
N ASP A 262 -2.87 -7.09 -17.60
CA ASP A 262 -2.50 -6.05 -16.63
C ASP A 262 -2.05 -6.66 -15.30
N ILE A 263 -2.64 -7.79 -14.91
CA ILE A 263 -2.20 -8.58 -13.74
C ILE A 263 -0.80 -9.15 -13.99
N ILE A 264 -0.56 -9.69 -15.19
CA ILE A 264 0.74 -10.22 -15.60
C ILE A 264 1.80 -9.12 -15.59
N ARG A 265 1.49 -7.96 -16.17
CA ARG A 265 2.41 -6.81 -16.21
C ARG A 265 2.77 -6.31 -14.81
N LEU A 266 1.81 -6.29 -13.90
CA LEU A 266 2.05 -5.89 -12.51
C LEU A 266 2.97 -6.90 -11.77
N GLY A 267 2.91 -8.19 -12.11
CA GLY A 267 3.82 -9.22 -11.59
C GLY A 267 5.24 -9.17 -12.18
N SER A 268 5.38 -8.70 -13.42
CA SER A 268 6.68 -8.64 -14.12
C SER A 268 7.45 -7.34 -13.90
N SER A 269 6.79 -6.21 -13.57
CA SER A 269 7.42 -4.88 -13.49
C SER A 269 8.55 -4.71 -12.46
N THR A 270 8.82 -5.66 -11.57
CA THR A 270 9.99 -5.62 -10.68
C THR A 270 11.24 -6.28 -11.25
N GLU A 271 11.16 -7.08 -12.33
CA GLU A 271 12.36 -7.68 -12.96
C GLU A 271 13.16 -6.68 -13.80
N ASP A 272 12.53 -5.58 -14.24
CA ASP A 272 13.19 -4.53 -15.03
C ASP A 272 13.96 -3.51 -14.18
N ALA A 273 13.73 -3.47 -12.86
CA ALA A 273 14.46 -2.55 -11.96
C ALA A 273 15.85 -3.09 -11.58
N ASP A 274 16.00 -4.41 -11.46
CA ASP A 274 17.27 -5.04 -11.04
C ASP A 274 18.26 -5.25 -12.19
N THR A 275 17.84 -5.15 -13.46
CA THR A 275 18.71 -5.38 -14.62
C THR A 275 19.40 -4.11 -15.15
N VAL A 276 19.05 -2.93 -14.65
CA VAL A 276 19.62 -1.65 -15.13
C VAL A 276 20.85 -1.20 -14.34
N GLU A 277 21.05 -1.66 -13.09
CA GLU A 277 22.24 -1.31 -12.31
C GLU A 277 23.50 -2.14 -12.66
N GLY A 278 23.36 -3.28 -13.35
CA GLY A 278 24.48 -4.16 -13.70
C GLY A 278 25.33 -3.77 -14.92
N ARG A 279 25.04 -2.65 -15.60
CA ARG A 279 25.73 -2.26 -16.86
C ARG A 279 26.63 -1.02 -16.77
N LYS A 280 26.89 -0.51 -15.56
CA LYS A 280 27.88 0.54 -15.32
C LYS A 280 28.90 0.08 -14.27
N SER A 281 29.78 -0.82 -14.67
CA SER A 281 31.08 -1.06 -14.03
C SER A 281 32.05 -1.59 -15.07
#